data_AF-A0A850BZD8-F1
#
_entry.id   AF-A0A850BZD8-F1
#
_cell.length_a   1.000
_cell.length_b   1.000
_cell.length_c   1.000
_cell.angle_alpha   90.00
_cell.angle_beta   90.00
_cell.angle_gamma   90.00
#
_symmetry.space_group_name_H-M   'P 1'
#
loop_
_entity.id
_entity.type
_entity.pdbx_description
1 polymer ?
#
loop_
_entity_poly.entity_id
_entity_poly.type
_entity_poly.pdbx_seq_one_letter_code
_entity_poly.pdbx_strand_id
1 'polypeptide(L)'
;MDLAQYIKSISTAATTILEGMAVTFSHLFREPITVQYPDKTDRPVSEMLPPRYRGFLEVQMDICTGCKRCERACPIECIAIDLVKDPATKKQAMSRFDIDMGKCMYCGLCVEACKEESTGAIRHTREFEGAGPTLDHLTFRFIHSNQLIPLYKAPKDLSEVPVGEYGPHAREARERAMRDNPAQLEELRAIWRQQAGSKKKKAAGGGKKQGKVQIDAGKADKIKGNVVQTPKGDVKKFALLLETLTAQTDCGACGYPTCLEYTTAMASGADRDPSKCEPGGAEATADIGYAMDVYWKSPEEADKAAFGGGAQAPAAGEPAPAPAPAP
;
A
#
# COMPACT_ATOMS: atom_id res chain seq x y z
N MET A 1 24.70 -6.19 61.26
CA MET A 1 23.44 -5.42 61.24
C MET A 1 22.77 -5.62 62.57
N ASP A 2 22.39 -4.53 63.24
CA ASP A 2 21.71 -4.59 64.53
C ASP A 2 20.31 -5.20 64.34
N LEU A 3 19.93 -6.12 65.24
CA LEU A 3 18.65 -6.83 65.18
C LEU A 3 17.48 -5.83 65.23
N ALA A 4 17.64 -4.74 65.99
CA ALA A 4 16.65 -3.67 66.09
C ALA A 4 16.44 -2.95 64.75
N GLN A 5 17.50 -2.72 63.98
CA GLN A 5 17.40 -2.10 62.65
C GLN A 5 16.71 -3.02 61.65
N TYR A 6 17.01 -4.33 61.68
CA TYR A 6 16.38 -5.31 60.80
C TYR A 6 14.86 -5.41 61.04
N ILE A 7 14.43 -5.47 62.31
CA ILE A 7 13.00 -5.49 62.67
C ILE A 7 12.31 -4.19 62.24
N LYS A 8 12.98 -3.03 62.42
CA LYS A 8 12.45 -1.74 61.98
C LYS A 8 12.26 -1.68 60.46
N SER A 9 13.21 -2.19 59.68
CA SER A 9 13.10 -2.25 58.21
C SER A 9 11.95 -3.14 57.74
N ILE A 10 11.76 -4.31 58.37
CA ILE A 10 10.62 -5.20 58.06
C ILE A 10 9.30 -4.51 58.38
N SER A 11 9.21 -3.83 59.53
CA SER A 11 8.01 -3.08 59.92
C SER A 11 7.71 -1.96 58.93
N THR A 12 8.71 -1.18 58.52
CA THR A 12 8.53 -0.12 57.52
C THR A 12 8.12 -0.67 56.15
N ALA A 13 8.69 -1.80 55.72
CA ALA A 13 8.28 -2.46 54.48
C ALA A 13 6.82 -2.94 54.55
N ALA A 14 6.42 -3.54 55.67
CA ALA A 14 5.04 -3.98 55.87
C ALA A 14 4.05 -2.80 55.88
N THR A 15 4.37 -1.68 56.56
CA THR A 15 3.48 -0.51 56.62
C THR A 15 3.33 0.14 55.24
N THR A 16 4.42 0.31 54.50
CA THR A 16 4.38 0.91 53.15
C THR A 16 3.62 0.03 52.15
N ILE A 17 3.73 -1.29 52.25
CA ILE A 17 2.90 -2.22 51.47
C ILE A 17 1.42 -2.06 51.82
N LEU A 18 1.08 -2.01 53.11
CA LEU A 18 -0.30 -1.84 53.56
C LEU A 18 -0.89 -0.49 53.15
N GLU A 19 -0.10 0.59 53.19
CA GLU A 19 -0.48 1.91 52.67
C GLU A 19 -0.78 1.84 51.17
N GLY A 20 0.08 1.19 50.38
CA GLY A 20 -0.15 0.96 48.95
C GLY A 20 -1.41 0.12 48.69
N MET A 21 -1.59 -0.97 49.44
CA MET A 21 -2.79 -1.81 49.35
C MET A 21 -4.06 -1.06 49.76
N ALA A 22 -3.99 -0.15 50.75
CA ALA A 22 -5.12 0.70 51.14
C ALA A 22 -5.52 1.66 50.00
N VAL A 23 -4.55 2.21 49.27
CA VAL A 23 -4.83 3.00 48.05
C VAL A 23 -5.50 2.12 47.00
N THR A 24 -4.97 0.95 46.69
CA THR A 24 -5.60 0.01 45.75
C THR A 24 -7.01 -0.38 46.18
N PHE A 25 -7.20 -0.69 47.47
CA PHE A 25 -8.50 -1.05 48.03
C PHE A 25 -9.50 0.11 47.96
N SER A 26 -9.04 1.36 48.08
CA SER A 26 -9.88 2.55 47.88
C SER A 26 -10.47 2.64 46.46
N HIS A 27 -9.79 2.09 45.45
CA HIS A 27 -10.31 2.04 44.08
C HIS A 27 -11.44 1.02 43.90
N LEU A 28 -11.58 0.01 44.77
CA LEU A 28 -12.66 -0.98 44.69
C LEU A 28 -14.04 -0.36 44.91
N PHE A 29 -14.11 0.71 45.70
CA PHE A 29 -15.37 1.41 46.01
C PHE A 29 -15.63 2.63 45.13
N ARG A 30 -14.73 2.95 44.20
CA ARG A 30 -14.97 4.02 43.23
C ARG A 30 -15.84 3.48 42.09
N GLU A 31 -16.72 4.32 41.57
CA GLU A 31 -17.48 3.98 40.37
C GLU A 31 -16.53 3.80 39.17
N PRO A 32 -16.68 2.73 38.38
CA PRO A 32 -15.83 2.50 37.23
C PRO A 32 -16.14 3.51 36.12
N ILE A 33 -15.12 4.26 35.68
CA ILE A 33 -15.22 5.21 34.56
C ILE A 33 -15.28 4.51 33.18
N THR A 34 -15.28 3.19 33.16
CA THR A 34 -15.30 2.38 31.93
C THR A 34 -16.63 2.55 31.21
N VAL A 35 -16.57 2.91 29.94
CA VAL A 35 -17.72 2.86 29.03
C VAL A 35 -17.77 1.47 28.39
N GLN A 36 -18.86 0.72 28.59
CA GLN A 36 -19.01 -0.60 27.98
C GLN A 36 -19.47 -0.45 26.52
N TYR A 37 -18.51 -0.38 25.62
CA TYR A 37 -18.78 -0.39 24.18
C TYR A 37 -19.09 -1.82 23.69
N PRO A 38 -20.13 -2.04 22.86
CA PRO A 38 -21.09 -1.08 22.31
C PRO A 38 -22.40 -0.90 23.14
N ASP A 39 -22.61 -1.70 24.18
CA ASP A 39 -23.95 -1.89 24.79
C ASP A 39 -24.42 -0.76 25.72
N LYS A 40 -23.50 -0.03 26.38
CA LYS A 40 -23.85 1.02 27.36
C LYS A 40 -23.25 2.37 26.99
N THR A 41 -23.73 2.92 25.88
CA THR A 41 -23.45 4.30 25.46
C THR A 41 -24.75 5.10 25.43
N ASP A 42 -24.78 6.29 26.04
CA ASP A 42 -25.98 7.15 26.12
C ASP A 42 -26.59 7.53 24.75
N ARG A 43 -25.79 7.47 23.69
CA ARG A 43 -26.12 7.75 22.29
C ARG A 43 -25.08 7.05 21.40
N PRO A 44 -25.29 6.93 20.07
CA PRO A 44 -24.28 6.37 19.18
C PRO A 44 -22.93 7.05 19.38
N VAL A 45 -21.84 6.29 19.40
CA VAL A 45 -20.50 6.84 19.68
C VAL A 45 -20.13 7.93 18.67
N SER A 46 -20.54 7.78 17.40
CA SER A 46 -20.36 8.80 16.36
C SER A 46 -20.93 10.18 16.74
N GLU A 47 -22.02 10.23 17.50
CA GLU A 47 -22.64 11.48 17.97
C GLU A 47 -21.95 12.06 19.21
N MET A 48 -21.30 11.21 20.02
CA MET A 48 -20.50 11.64 21.17
C MET A 48 -19.18 12.30 20.76
N LEU A 49 -18.70 12.00 19.55
CA LEU A 49 -17.41 12.49 19.07
C LEU A 49 -17.44 14.01 18.81
N PRO A 50 -16.32 14.72 19.06
CA PRO A 50 -16.21 16.15 18.82
C PRO A 50 -16.55 16.53 17.37
N PRO A 51 -17.07 17.74 17.10
CA PRO A 51 -17.39 18.19 15.75
C PRO A 51 -16.22 18.19 14.75
N ARG A 52 -14.97 18.29 15.26
CA ARG A 52 -13.74 18.27 14.47
C ARG A 52 -13.08 16.90 14.40
N TYR A 53 -13.76 15.85 14.86
CA TYR A 53 -13.25 14.50 14.78
C TYR A 53 -12.99 14.12 13.31
N ARG A 54 -11.87 13.41 13.07
CA ARG A 54 -11.45 12.99 11.73
C ARG A 54 -11.69 11.50 11.55
N GLY A 55 -12.92 11.14 11.19
CA GLY A 55 -13.31 9.78 10.83
C GLY A 55 -13.11 9.48 9.34
N PHE A 56 -13.85 8.51 8.81
CA PHE A 56 -13.81 8.19 7.38
C PHE A 56 -14.12 9.41 6.52
N LEU A 57 -13.46 9.48 5.37
CA LEU A 57 -13.71 10.52 4.39
C LEU A 57 -15.00 10.21 3.64
N GLU A 58 -15.82 11.23 3.45
CA GLU A 58 -16.95 11.22 2.53
C GLU A 58 -16.71 12.18 1.37
N VAL A 59 -17.34 11.91 0.23
CA VAL A 59 -17.30 12.77 -0.93
C VAL A 59 -18.72 12.99 -1.44
N GLN A 60 -19.15 14.25 -1.47
CA GLN A 60 -20.38 14.68 -2.12
C GLN A 60 -20.09 14.88 -3.61
N MET A 61 -20.43 13.88 -4.43
CA MET A 61 -20.07 13.84 -5.85
C MET A 61 -20.79 14.92 -6.67
N ASP A 62 -21.99 15.30 -6.23
CA ASP A 62 -22.89 16.28 -6.81
C ASP A 62 -22.35 17.72 -6.75
N ILE A 63 -21.47 18.02 -5.78
CA ILE A 63 -20.77 19.30 -5.67
C ILE A 63 -19.28 19.21 -6.05
N CYS A 64 -18.81 18.04 -6.49
CA CYS A 64 -17.40 17.85 -6.83
C CYS A 64 -17.06 18.46 -8.20
N THR A 65 -16.05 19.33 -8.22
CA THR A 65 -15.58 19.99 -9.46
C THR A 65 -14.57 19.16 -10.24
N GLY A 66 -14.05 18.08 -9.67
CA GLY A 66 -12.99 17.25 -10.28
C GLY A 66 -11.64 17.94 -10.43
N CYS A 67 -11.35 18.96 -9.62
CA CYS A 67 -10.10 19.74 -9.69
C CYS A 67 -8.81 18.98 -9.29
N LYS A 68 -8.91 17.72 -8.81
CA LYS A 68 -7.77 16.88 -8.39
C LYS A 68 -6.85 17.52 -7.34
N ARG A 69 -7.34 18.47 -6.54
CA ARG A 69 -6.57 19.12 -5.47
C ARG A 69 -6.38 18.20 -4.27
N CYS A 70 -7.45 17.52 -3.84
CA CYS A 70 -7.40 16.55 -2.75
C CYS A 70 -6.44 15.39 -3.02
N GLU A 71 -6.39 14.90 -4.26
CA GLU A 71 -5.42 13.91 -4.74
C GLU A 71 -3.97 14.42 -4.58
N ARG A 72 -3.67 15.63 -5.06
CA ARG A 72 -2.33 16.25 -4.95
C ARG A 72 -1.93 16.63 -3.53
N ALA A 73 -2.89 16.99 -2.69
CA ALA A 73 -2.65 17.36 -1.29
C ALA A 73 -2.40 16.14 -0.38
N CYS A 74 -2.71 14.93 -0.85
CA CYS A 74 -2.54 13.71 -0.07
C CYS A 74 -1.05 13.31 -0.01
N PRO A 75 -0.42 13.25 1.18
CA PRO A 75 1.02 12.94 1.30
C PRO A 75 1.38 11.49 0.98
N ILE A 76 0.39 10.60 0.93
CA ILE A 76 0.52 9.15 0.76
C ILE A 76 -0.24 8.64 -0.48
N GLU A 77 -0.77 9.55 -1.29
CA GLU A 77 -1.43 9.23 -2.57
C GLU A 77 -2.56 8.18 -2.45
N CYS A 78 -3.34 8.22 -1.36
CA CYS A 78 -4.44 7.26 -1.14
C CYS A 78 -5.73 7.60 -1.90
N ILE A 79 -5.78 8.72 -2.62
CA ILE A 79 -6.95 9.18 -3.38
C ILE A 79 -6.61 9.06 -4.87
N ALA A 80 -7.47 8.39 -5.65
CA ALA A 80 -7.32 8.28 -7.09
C ALA A 80 -8.53 8.86 -7.81
N ILE A 81 -8.32 9.85 -8.69
CA ILE A 81 -9.37 10.53 -9.44
C ILE A 81 -9.09 10.43 -10.93
N ASP A 82 -9.99 9.86 -11.73
CA ASP A 82 -9.81 9.80 -13.19
C ASP A 82 -10.87 10.61 -13.92
N LEU A 83 -10.42 11.50 -14.79
CA LEU A 83 -11.25 12.36 -15.63
C LEU A 83 -11.20 11.85 -17.08
N VAL A 84 -12.37 11.62 -17.66
CA VAL A 84 -12.52 11.20 -19.06
C VAL A 84 -13.42 12.17 -19.80
N LYS A 85 -13.32 12.19 -21.13
CA LYS A 85 -14.30 12.90 -21.95
C LYS A 85 -15.49 11.97 -22.17
N ASP A 86 -16.67 12.43 -21.78
CA ASP A 86 -17.90 11.70 -22.04
C ASP A 86 -18.14 11.63 -23.57
N PRO A 87 -18.26 10.43 -24.16
CA PRO A 87 -18.49 10.27 -25.59
C PRO A 87 -19.81 10.91 -26.06
N ALA A 88 -20.83 11.01 -25.20
CA ALA A 88 -22.14 11.56 -25.57
C ALA A 88 -22.14 13.10 -25.52
N THR A 89 -21.70 13.68 -24.41
CA THR A 89 -21.77 15.14 -24.22
C THR A 89 -20.50 15.89 -24.63
N LYS A 90 -19.41 15.17 -24.96
CA LYS A 90 -18.06 15.71 -25.24
C LYS A 90 -17.46 16.56 -24.12
N LYS A 91 -18.11 16.62 -22.95
CA LYS A 91 -17.65 17.35 -21.76
C LYS A 91 -16.76 16.45 -20.92
N GLN A 92 -15.92 17.06 -20.09
CA GLN A 92 -15.18 16.29 -19.08
C GLN A 92 -16.15 15.78 -18.01
N ALA A 93 -15.98 14.52 -17.66
CA ALA A 93 -16.71 13.83 -16.62
C ALA A 93 -15.74 13.00 -15.78
N MET A 94 -16.12 12.71 -14.55
CA MET A 94 -15.35 11.87 -13.66
C MET A 94 -15.76 10.41 -13.84
N SER A 95 -14.76 9.56 -14.06
CA SER A 95 -14.91 8.11 -14.22
C SER A 95 -14.54 7.33 -12.97
N ARG A 96 -13.68 7.91 -12.13
CA ARG A 96 -13.20 7.28 -10.91
C ARG A 96 -13.00 8.30 -9.80
N PHE A 97 -13.46 7.96 -8.61
CA PHE A 97 -13.09 8.63 -7.36
C PHE A 97 -13.01 7.55 -6.29
N ASP A 98 -11.79 7.08 -6.04
CA ASP A 98 -11.51 6.04 -5.05
C ASP A 98 -10.66 6.63 -3.92
N ILE A 99 -10.97 6.24 -2.69
CA ILE A 99 -10.16 6.54 -1.50
C ILE A 99 -9.81 5.22 -0.81
N ASP A 100 -8.52 4.94 -0.69
CA ASP A 100 -8.01 3.82 0.09
C ASP A 100 -7.91 4.22 1.57
N MET A 101 -8.92 3.84 2.36
CA MET A 101 -8.97 4.08 3.80
C MET A 101 -7.94 3.25 4.57
N GLY A 102 -7.43 2.16 3.99
CA GLY A 102 -6.37 1.35 4.58
C GLY A 102 -5.00 2.04 4.51
N LYS A 103 -4.81 2.91 3.52
CA LYS A 103 -3.63 3.79 3.43
C LYS A 103 -3.83 5.09 4.20
N CYS A 104 -5.04 5.64 4.19
CA CYS A 104 -5.37 6.95 4.77
C CYS A 104 -4.83 7.12 6.22
N MET A 105 -4.09 8.20 6.46
CA MET A 105 -3.61 8.55 7.81
C MET A 105 -4.49 9.58 8.54
N TYR A 106 -5.67 9.90 8.00
CA TYR A 106 -6.68 10.77 8.62
C TYR A 106 -6.20 12.19 8.98
N CYS A 107 -5.20 12.73 8.27
CA CYS A 107 -4.65 14.07 8.54
C CYS A 107 -5.59 15.21 8.14
N GLY A 108 -6.46 14.99 7.16
CA GLY A 108 -7.45 15.94 6.65
C GLY A 108 -6.92 17.08 5.78
N LEU A 109 -5.69 16.98 5.28
CA LEU A 109 -5.13 17.92 4.31
C LEU A 109 -5.96 17.99 3.02
N CYS A 110 -6.55 16.87 2.59
CA CYS A 110 -7.46 16.83 1.44
C CYS A 110 -8.75 17.63 1.66
N VAL A 111 -9.25 17.70 2.90
CA VAL A 111 -10.47 18.45 3.27
C VAL A 111 -10.19 19.95 3.26
N GLU A 112 -9.08 20.38 3.86
CA GLU A 112 -8.69 21.79 3.87
C GLU A 112 -8.41 22.29 2.44
N ALA A 113 -7.65 21.52 1.65
CA ALA A 113 -7.36 21.85 0.25
C ALA A 113 -8.63 21.93 -0.62
N CYS A 114 -9.66 21.14 -0.31
CA CYS A 114 -10.93 21.20 -1.02
C CYS A 114 -11.79 22.39 -0.60
N LYS A 115 -11.72 22.80 0.67
CA LYS A 115 -12.53 23.90 1.22
C LYS A 115 -11.98 25.29 0.87
N GLU A 116 -10.66 25.48 0.92
CA GLU A 116 -10.05 26.78 0.64
C GLU A 116 -10.14 27.17 -0.84
N GLU A 117 -10.02 26.19 -1.73
CA GLU A 117 -9.81 26.44 -3.16
C GLU A 117 -10.88 25.82 -4.08
N SER A 118 -11.91 25.19 -3.51
CA SER A 118 -13.01 24.55 -4.24
C SER A 118 -14.29 24.49 -3.41
N THR A 119 -15.12 23.47 -3.58
CA THR A 119 -16.48 23.37 -3.01
C THR A 119 -16.56 22.73 -1.63
N GLY A 120 -15.46 22.22 -1.08
CA GLY A 120 -15.50 21.42 0.15
C GLY A 120 -16.29 20.12 -0.01
N ALA A 121 -16.21 19.49 -1.19
CA ALA A 121 -16.91 18.25 -1.54
C ALA A 121 -16.43 17.03 -0.74
N ILE A 122 -15.14 16.99 -0.38
CA ILE A 122 -14.57 15.94 0.47
C ILE A 122 -14.51 16.42 1.92
N ARG A 123 -14.97 15.60 2.86
CA ARG A 123 -15.01 15.93 4.29
C ARG A 123 -14.69 14.73 5.17
N HIS A 124 -14.25 15.01 6.39
CA HIS A 124 -14.21 14.00 7.43
C HIS A 124 -15.59 13.87 8.07
N THR A 125 -15.99 12.62 8.31
CA THR A 125 -17.20 12.27 9.04
C THR A 125 -16.88 11.89 10.48
N ARG A 126 -17.92 11.58 11.26
CA ARG A 126 -17.77 10.95 12.58
C ARG A 126 -17.92 9.43 12.54
N GLU A 127 -17.99 8.87 11.34
CA GLU A 127 -17.94 7.42 11.15
C GLU A 127 -16.50 6.95 11.40
N PHE A 128 -16.33 6.01 12.31
CA PHE A 128 -15.02 5.44 12.67
C PHE A 128 -15.04 3.91 12.67
N GLU A 129 -16.22 3.32 12.84
CA GLU A 129 -16.42 1.89 12.82
C GLU A 129 -16.42 1.43 11.37
N GLY A 130 -15.36 0.77 10.90
CA GLY A 130 -15.31 0.32 9.51
C GLY A 130 -14.27 -0.76 9.25
N ALA A 131 -14.02 -1.58 10.27
CA ALA A 131 -13.19 -2.76 10.12
C ALA A 131 -13.80 -3.68 9.04
N GLY A 132 -13.01 -3.96 8.01
CA GLY A 132 -13.31 -4.96 7.01
C GLY A 132 -12.48 -6.23 7.24
N PRO A 133 -12.97 -7.41 6.85
CA PRO A 133 -12.21 -8.66 7.01
C PRO A 133 -10.99 -8.76 6.08
N THR A 134 -10.92 -7.93 5.03
CA THR A 134 -9.84 -7.90 4.04
C THR A 134 -9.59 -6.46 3.59
N LEU A 135 -8.37 -6.18 3.09
CA LEU A 135 -7.93 -4.84 2.71
C LEU A 135 -8.76 -4.19 1.59
N ASP A 136 -9.32 -4.99 0.69
CA ASP A 136 -10.14 -4.49 -0.40
C ASP A 136 -11.42 -3.81 0.10
N HIS A 137 -11.98 -4.22 1.24
CA HIS A 137 -13.12 -3.54 1.86
C HIS A 137 -12.81 -2.13 2.36
N LEU A 138 -11.53 -1.76 2.47
CA LEU A 138 -11.11 -0.43 2.89
C LEU A 138 -10.97 0.55 1.71
N THR A 139 -11.15 0.09 0.47
CA THR A 139 -11.16 0.97 -0.70
C THR A 139 -12.58 1.49 -0.96
N PHE A 140 -12.84 2.75 -0.63
CA PHE A 140 -14.15 3.37 -0.81
C PHE A 140 -14.24 3.95 -2.21
N ARG A 141 -15.17 3.43 -3.00
CA ARG A 141 -15.43 3.86 -4.38
C ARG A 141 -16.69 4.72 -4.41
N PHE A 142 -16.53 6.00 -4.71
CA PHE A 142 -17.65 6.96 -4.75
C PHE A 142 -18.29 7.04 -6.13
N ILE A 143 -17.59 6.58 -7.18
CA ILE A 143 -18.14 6.44 -8.53
C ILE A 143 -18.33 4.96 -8.84
N HIS A 144 -19.51 4.63 -9.34
CA HIS A 144 -19.90 3.28 -9.69
C HIS A 144 -19.24 2.86 -11.01
N SER A 145 -18.91 1.57 -11.11
CA SER A 145 -18.42 0.97 -12.34
C SER A 145 -19.40 1.26 -13.48
N ASN A 146 -18.92 1.93 -14.52
CA ASN A 146 -19.67 2.35 -15.72
C ASN A 146 -20.53 3.62 -15.59
N GLN A 147 -20.38 4.41 -14.52
CA GLN A 147 -21.02 5.73 -14.41
C GLN A 147 -20.03 6.86 -14.71
N LEU A 148 -20.48 7.85 -15.48
CA LEU A 148 -19.76 9.10 -15.68
C LEU A 148 -20.49 10.23 -14.94
N ILE A 149 -19.82 10.83 -13.97
CA ILE A 149 -20.39 11.95 -13.21
C ILE A 149 -19.95 13.27 -13.85
N PRO A 150 -20.89 14.13 -14.28
CA PRO A 150 -20.52 15.43 -14.84
C PRO A 150 -19.88 16.30 -13.76
N LEU A 151 -18.91 17.12 -14.15
CA LEU A 151 -18.23 18.01 -13.21
C LEU A 151 -19.17 19.14 -12.75
N TYR A 152 -19.23 19.36 -11.44
CA TYR A 152 -19.97 20.48 -10.88
C TYR A 152 -19.30 21.81 -11.25
N LYS A 153 -20.12 22.79 -11.64
CA LYS A 153 -19.67 24.14 -11.92
C LYS A 153 -19.87 25.00 -10.68
N ALA A 154 -18.79 25.20 -9.94
CA ALA A 154 -18.84 26.00 -8.72
C ALA A 154 -19.16 27.48 -9.03
N PRO A 155 -20.05 28.12 -8.23
CA PRO A 155 -20.22 29.57 -8.25
C PRO A 155 -18.94 30.28 -7.76
N LYS A 156 -18.85 31.59 -8.01
CA LYS A 156 -17.71 32.41 -7.53
C LYS A 156 -17.71 32.56 -6.02
N ASP A 157 -18.90 32.66 -5.42
CA ASP A 157 -19.07 32.64 -3.97
C ASP A 157 -19.26 31.19 -3.51
N LEU A 158 -18.25 30.66 -2.82
CA LEU A 158 -18.24 29.27 -2.34
C LEU A 158 -19.19 29.04 -1.15
N SER A 159 -19.70 30.11 -0.52
CA SER A 159 -20.66 29.99 0.59
C SER A 159 -22.05 29.55 0.14
N GLU A 160 -22.36 29.68 -1.15
CA GLU A 160 -23.63 29.27 -1.76
C GLU A 160 -23.70 27.76 -2.08
N VAL A 161 -22.58 27.04 -1.94
CA VAL A 161 -22.53 25.61 -2.25
C VAL A 161 -23.33 24.83 -1.21
N PRO A 162 -24.36 24.06 -1.60
CA PRO A 162 -25.15 23.28 -0.66
C PRO A 162 -24.29 22.15 -0.09
N VAL A 163 -24.14 22.17 1.23
CA VAL A 163 -23.39 21.19 2.02
C VAL A 163 -24.42 20.25 2.63
N GLY A 164 -24.51 19.01 2.13
CA GLY A 164 -25.38 17.98 2.72
C GLY A 164 -24.94 17.53 4.12
N GLU A 165 -25.73 16.65 4.74
CA GLU A 165 -25.44 16.07 6.06
C GLU A 165 -24.13 15.26 6.08
N TYR A 166 -23.46 15.23 7.23
CA TYR A 166 -22.20 14.51 7.44
C TYR A 166 -22.46 13.02 7.74
N GLY A 167 -21.78 12.12 7.02
CA GLY A 167 -21.81 10.67 7.31
C GLY A 167 -22.48 9.79 6.25
N PRO A 168 -23.64 10.15 5.65
CA PRO A 168 -24.39 9.25 4.77
C PRO A 168 -23.56 8.66 3.63
N HIS A 169 -22.75 9.48 2.95
CA HIS A 169 -21.95 9.03 1.82
C HIS A 169 -20.78 8.14 2.24
N ALA A 170 -20.18 8.37 3.41
CA ALA A 170 -19.15 7.47 3.94
C ALA A 170 -19.73 6.10 4.33
N ARG A 171 -20.91 6.10 4.98
CA ARG A 171 -21.62 4.85 5.33
C ARG A 171 -22.01 4.05 4.08
N GLU A 172 -22.58 4.72 3.10
CA GLU A 172 -22.95 4.09 1.82
C GLU A 172 -21.72 3.54 1.09
N ALA A 173 -20.64 4.32 1.00
CA ALA A 173 -19.40 3.87 0.36
C ALA A 173 -18.77 2.67 1.08
N ARG A 174 -18.82 2.62 2.42
CA ARG A 174 -18.36 1.49 3.23
C ARG A 174 -19.21 0.24 3.00
N GLU A 175 -20.52 0.36 3.09
CA GLU A 175 -21.45 -0.75 2.86
C GLU A 175 -21.30 -1.29 1.44
N ARG A 176 -21.09 -0.41 0.45
CA ARG A 176 -20.79 -0.81 -0.91
C ARG A 176 -19.45 -1.49 -1.02
N ALA A 177 -18.40 -0.97 -0.39
CA ALA A 177 -17.09 -1.60 -0.38
C ALA A 177 -17.18 -3.03 0.16
N MET A 178 -17.94 -3.26 1.24
CA MET A 178 -18.22 -4.60 1.77
C MET A 178 -18.95 -5.54 0.80
N ARG A 179 -19.90 -5.03 0.02
CA ARG A 179 -20.68 -5.85 -0.92
C ARG A 179 -19.95 -6.13 -2.24
N ASP A 180 -19.35 -5.09 -2.82
CA ASP A 180 -19.01 -5.07 -4.24
C ASP A 180 -17.51 -5.29 -4.48
N ASN A 181 -16.64 -4.86 -3.57
CA ASN A 181 -15.19 -4.93 -3.80
C ASN A 181 -14.66 -6.36 -3.95
N PRO A 182 -15.09 -7.36 -3.16
CA PRO A 182 -14.65 -8.73 -3.34
C PRO A 182 -15.03 -9.31 -4.70
N ALA A 183 -16.26 -9.03 -5.16
CA ALA A 183 -16.76 -9.50 -6.45
C ALA A 183 -16.00 -8.85 -7.61
N GLN A 184 -15.79 -7.53 -7.56
CA GLN A 184 -15.02 -6.80 -8.56
C GLN A 184 -13.54 -7.24 -8.58
N LEU A 185 -12.97 -7.56 -7.41
CA LEU A 185 -11.60 -8.06 -7.31
C LEU A 185 -11.49 -9.50 -7.85
N GLU A 186 -12.48 -10.36 -7.62
CA GLU A 186 -12.49 -11.70 -8.17
C GLU A 186 -12.72 -11.69 -9.69
N GLU A 187 -13.54 -10.77 -10.20
CA GLU A 187 -13.69 -10.52 -11.64
C GLU A 187 -12.37 -10.04 -12.27
N LEU A 188 -11.70 -9.06 -11.67
CA LEU A 188 -10.37 -8.61 -12.09
C LEU A 188 -9.34 -9.74 -12.04
N ARG A 189 -9.34 -10.55 -10.97
CA ARG A 189 -8.50 -11.75 -10.86
C ARG A 189 -8.85 -12.78 -11.91
N ALA A 190 -10.13 -12.96 -12.26
CA ALA A 190 -10.56 -13.86 -13.33
C ALA A 190 -10.08 -13.36 -14.70
N ILE A 191 -10.19 -12.05 -14.98
CA ILE A 191 -9.63 -11.42 -16.18
C ILE A 191 -8.11 -11.62 -16.20
N TRP A 192 -7.40 -11.38 -15.10
CA TRP A 192 -5.96 -11.63 -15.01
C TRP A 192 -5.60 -13.10 -15.17
N ARG A 193 -6.39 -14.03 -14.60
CA ARG A 193 -6.21 -15.48 -14.81
C ARG A 193 -6.48 -15.87 -16.26
N GLN A 194 -7.43 -15.25 -16.94
CA GLN A 194 -7.70 -15.45 -18.36
C GLN A 194 -6.60 -14.86 -19.25
N GLN A 195 -6.08 -13.68 -18.91
CA GLN A 195 -4.93 -13.06 -19.58
C GLN A 195 -3.65 -13.87 -19.35
N ALA A 196 -3.43 -14.39 -18.13
CA ALA A 196 -2.35 -15.29 -17.79
C ALA A 196 -2.52 -16.69 -18.43
N GLY A 197 -3.76 -17.18 -18.55
CA GLY A 197 -4.13 -18.41 -19.24
C GLY A 197 -3.93 -18.31 -20.77
N SER A 198 -4.21 -17.14 -21.33
CA SER A 198 -3.96 -16.81 -22.74
C SER A 198 -2.45 -16.70 -23.02
N LYS A 199 -1.65 -16.24 -22.06
CA LYS A 199 -0.18 -16.38 -22.09
C LYS A 199 0.27 -17.84 -21.95
N LYS A 200 -0.41 -18.66 -21.13
CA LYS A 200 -0.08 -20.08 -20.92
C LYS A 200 -0.37 -21.00 -22.11
N LYS A 201 -1.34 -20.69 -22.99
CA LYS A 201 -1.57 -21.48 -24.22
C LYS A 201 -0.44 -21.37 -25.25
N LYS A 202 0.49 -20.41 -25.13
CA LYS A 202 1.75 -20.37 -25.91
C LYS A 202 2.93 -21.09 -25.23
N ALA A 203 2.78 -21.57 -24.00
CA ALA A 203 3.86 -22.16 -23.21
C ALA A 203 3.53 -23.58 -22.74
N ALA A 204 2.92 -24.39 -23.60
CA ALA A 204 2.67 -25.82 -23.35
C ALA A 204 3.58 -26.69 -24.24
N GLY A 205 4.89 -26.64 -23.96
CA GLY A 205 5.86 -27.69 -24.28
C GLY A 205 6.49 -28.11 -22.95
N GLY A 206 6.16 -29.32 -22.50
CA GLY A 206 6.21 -29.69 -21.08
C GLY A 206 7.59 -29.98 -20.46
N GLY A 207 7.56 -30.20 -19.14
CA GLY A 207 8.61 -30.89 -18.41
C GLY A 207 8.82 -30.37 -16.98
N LYS A 208 8.26 -31.05 -15.98
CA LYS A 208 8.50 -30.80 -14.55
C LYS A 208 9.99 -30.94 -14.20
N LYS A 209 10.63 -29.87 -13.73
CA LYS A 209 11.73 -29.84 -12.74
C LYS A 209 11.61 -28.53 -11.96
N GLN A 210 11.96 -28.53 -10.66
CA GLN A 210 11.91 -27.37 -9.76
C GLN A 210 12.48 -26.13 -10.48
N GLY A 211 11.62 -25.14 -10.74
CA GLY A 211 11.85 -24.20 -11.84
C GLY A 211 12.89 -23.14 -11.52
N LYS A 212 13.98 -23.12 -12.29
CA LYS A 212 14.82 -21.92 -12.46
C LYS A 212 13.89 -20.76 -12.85
N VAL A 213 13.79 -19.74 -11.99
CA VAL A 213 13.16 -18.48 -12.38
C VAL A 213 14.09 -17.82 -13.41
N GLN A 214 13.56 -17.57 -14.61
CA GLN A 214 14.26 -16.79 -15.63
C GLN A 214 14.01 -15.30 -15.37
N ILE A 215 15.02 -14.49 -15.65
CA ILE A 215 14.94 -13.03 -15.49
C ILE A 215 14.11 -12.46 -16.62
N ASP A 216 13.26 -11.47 -16.34
CA ASP A 216 12.54 -10.76 -17.39
C ASP A 216 13.52 -10.01 -18.31
N ALA A 217 13.37 -10.15 -19.63
CA ALA A 217 14.31 -9.55 -20.59
C ALA A 217 14.42 -8.02 -20.46
N GLY A 218 13.31 -7.33 -20.20
CA GLY A 218 13.31 -5.89 -20.00
C GLY A 218 13.94 -5.47 -18.66
N LYS A 219 13.81 -6.30 -17.63
CA LYS A 219 14.51 -6.11 -16.34
C LYS A 219 16.01 -6.38 -16.47
N ALA A 220 16.40 -7.42 -17.22
CA ALA A 220 17.79 -7.75 -17.51
C ALA A 220 18.52 -6.61 -18.23
N ASP A 221 17.91 -6.00 -19.25
CA ASP A 221 18.50 -4.87 -19.97
C ASP A 221 18.81 -3.67 -19.05
N LYS A 222 17.91 -3.39 -18.09
CA LYS A 222 18.11 -2.32 -17.09
C LYS A 222 19.23 -2.66 -16.11
N ILE A 223 19.23 -3.87 -15.57
CA ILE A 223 20.28 -4.34 -14.66
C ILE A 223 21.63 -4.27 -15.38
N LYS A 224 21.71 -4.81 -16.60
CA LYS A 224 22.91 -4.77 -17.44
C LYS A 224 23.38 -3.34 -17.68
N GLY A 225 22.49 -2.43 -18.06
CA GLY A 225 22.82 -1.02 -18.24
C GLY A 225 23.41 -0.38 -16.98
N ASN A 226 22.77 -0.59 -15.82
CA ASN A 226 23.22 -0.02 -14.55
C ASN A 226 24.54 -0.62 -14.06
N VAL A 227 24.73 -1.93 -14.21
CA VAL A 227 25.97 -2.62 -13.81
C VAL A 227 27.14 -2.19 -14.71
N VAL A 228 26.93 -2.09 -16.04
CA VAL A 228 27.99 -1.65 -16.98
C VAL A 228 28.40 -0.19 -16.70
N GLN A 229 27.49 0.65 -16.23
CA GLN A 229 27.78 2.02 -15.79
C GLN A 229 28.39 2.12 -14.38
N THR A 230 28.53 1.00 -13.68
CA THR A 230 29.17 0.93 -12.36
C THR A 230 30.63 0.49 -12.55
N PRO A 231 31.62 1.37 -12.29
CA PRO A 231 33.02 1.01 -12.49
C PRO A 231 33.39 -0.26 -11.69
N LYS A 232 34.12 -1.17 -12.33
CA LYS A 232 34.62 -2.38 -11.67
C LYS A 232 35.54 -1.97 -10.51
N GLY A 233 35.21 -2.41 -9.29
CA GLY A 233 35.89 -2.00 -8.06
C GLY A 233 35.15 -0.96 -7.21
N ASP A 234 34.10 -0.32 -7.74
CA ASP A 234 33.20 0.54 -6.94
C ASP A 234 32.19 -0.33 -6.17
N VAL A 235 32.66 -0.91 -5.06
CA VAL A 235 31.89 -1.79 -4.18
C VAL A 235 30.65 -1.09 -3.64
N LYS A 236 30.74 0.21 -3.33
CA LYS A 236 29.64 0.95 -2.71
C LYS A 236 28.49 1.14 -3.69
N LYS A 237 28.78 1.59 -4.91
CA LYS A 237 27.75 1.78 -5.94
C LYS A 237 27.11 0.46 -6.35
N PHE A 238 27.90 -0.62 -6.40
CA PHE A 238 27.37 -1.94 -6.72
C PHE A 238 26.51 -2.52 -5.58
N ALA A 239 26.91 -2.35 -4.31
CA ALA A 239 26.13 -2.78 -3.15
C ALA A 239 24.74 -2.12 -3.11
N LEU A 240 24.67 -0.81 -3.38
CA LEU A 240 23.41 -0.07 -3.46
C LEU A 240 22.53 -0.59 -4.60
N LEU A 241 23.12 -0.91 -5.75
CA LEU A 241 22.38 -1.52 -6.86
C LEU A 241 21.81 -2.89 -6.46
N LEU A 242 22.62 -3.76 -5.86
CA LEU A 242 22.18 -5.07 -5.38
C LEU A 242 21.08 -4.95 -4.32
N GLU A 243 21.14 -3.95 -3.44
CA GLU A 243 20.11 -3.69 -2.44
C GLU A 243 18.74 -3.40 -3.05
N THR A 244 18.69 -2.69 -4.18
CA THR A 244 17.43 -2.47 -4.93
C THR A 244 16.84 -3.73 -5.54
N LEU A 245 17.62 -4.81 -5.63
CA LEU A 245 17.17 -6.13 -6.10
C LEU A 245 16.73 -7.05 -4.96
N THR A 246 16.97 -6.66 -3.70
CA THR A 246 16.47 -7.37 -2.53
C THR A 246 15.02 -6.97 -2.22
N ALA A 247 14.39 -7.69 -1.27
CA ALA A 247 13.07 -7.33 -0.77
C ALA A 247 13.05 -6.09 0.15
N GLN A 248 14.22 -5.58 0.58
CA GLN A 248 14.35 -4.39 1.44
C GLN A 248 13.55 -4.45 2.75
N THR A 249 13.48 -5.64 3.37
CA THR A 249 12.73 -5.87 4.61
C THR A 249 13.58 -5.85 5.87
N ASP A 250 14.91 -5.79 5.75
CA ASP A 250 15.87 -5.88 6.87
C ASP A 250 15.57 -7.02 7.86
N CYS A 251 15.12 -8.18 7.35
CA CYS A 251 14.61 -9.27 8.19
C CYS A 251 15.69 -10.09 8.91
N GLY A 252 16.96 -9.97 8.53
CA GLY A 252 18.07 -10.72 9.13
C GLY A 252 18.21 -12.20 8.72
N ALA A 253 17.30 -12.74 7.91
CA ALA A 253 17.29 -14.18 7.57
C ALA A 253 18.55 -14.67 6.83
N CYS A 254 19.21 -13.78 6.08
CA CYS A 254 20.45 -14.07 5.37
C CYS A 254 21.71 -14.10 6.26
N GLY A 255 21.58 -13.81 7.56
CA GLY A 255 22.68 -13.74 8.51
C GLY A 255 23.33 -12.35 8.66
N TYR A 256 22.81 -11.33 7.98
CA TYR A 256 23.26 -9.93 8.09
C TYR A 256 22.18 -9.05 8.73
N PRO A 257 22.54 -8.10 9.61
CA PRO A 257 21.62 -7.16 10.25
C PRO A 257 20.73 -6.36 9.30
N THR A 258 21.25 -5.98 8.13
CA THR A 258 20.54 -5.15 7.14
C THR A 258 20.74 -5.66 5.72
N CYS A 259 19.81 -5.29 4.82
CA CYS A 259 19.91 -5.60 3.39
C CYS A 259 21.19 -4.99 2.79
N LEU A 260 21.57 -3.77 3.19
CA LEU A 260 22.81 -3.12 2.75
C LEU A 260 24.07 -3.87 3.19
N GLU A 261 24.11 -4.42 4.40
CA GLU A 261 25.26 -5.19 4.88
C GLU A 261 25.43 -6.50 4.09
N TYR A 262 24.32 -7.19 3.83
CA TYR A 262 24.30 -8.37 2.97
C TYR A 262 24.78 -8.03 1.54
N THR A 263 24.27 -6.96 0.94
CA THR A 263 24.65 -6.58 -0.43
C THR A 263 26.06 -6.01 -0.52
N THR A 264 26.56 -5.39 0.55
CA THR A 264 27.96 -4.99 0.67
C THR A 264 28.89 -6.20 0.78
N ALA A 265 28.50 -7.25 1.50
CA ALA A 265 29.23 -8.51 1.52
C ALA A 265 29.25 -9.18 0.14
N MET A 266 28.15 -9.13 -0.62
CA MET A 266 28.10 -9.59 -2.02
C MET A 266 28.97 -8.76 -2.96
N ALA A 267 28.91 -7.43 -2.85
CA ALA A 267 29.65 -6.53 -3.71
C ALA A 267 31.17 -6.57 -3.44
N SER A 268 31.58 -6.77 -2.18
CA SER A 268 32.99 -6.96 -1.81
C SER A 268 33.50 -8.38 -2.09
N GLY A 269 32.59 -9.33 -2.32
CA GLY A 269 32.91 -10.73 -2.57
C GLY A 269 33.16 -11.57 -1.31
N ALA A 270 32.86 -11.04 -0.12
CA ALA A 270 32.92 -11.77 1.14
C ALA A 270 31.85 -12.88 1.23
N ASP A 271 30.70 -12.68 0.58
CA ASP A 271 29.61 -13.65 0.53
C ASP A 271 28.94 -13.60 -0.84
N ARG A 272 29.11 -14.64 -1.67
CA ARG A 272 28.66 -14.63 -3.07
C ARG A 272 27.39 -15.44 -3.31
N ASP A 273 26.63 -15.74 -2.27
CA ASP A 273 25.42 -16.54 -2.38
C ASP A 273 24.17 -15.65 -2.52
N PRO A 274 23.60 -15.48 -3.74
CA PRO A 274 22.43 -14.64 -3.95
C PRO A 274 21.14 -15.25 -3.39
N SER A 275 21.14 -16.53 -2.98
CA SER A 275 19.93 -17.27 -2.61
C SER A 275 19.42 -17.02 -1.19
N LYS A 276 20.20 -16.29 -0.38
CA LYS A 276 19.90 -16.08 1.05
C LYS A 276 18.79 -15.05 1.30
N CYS A 277 18.31 -14.34 0.27
CA CYS A 277 17.19 -13.41 0.42
C CYS A 277 15.86 -14.18 0.45
N GLU A 278 15.51 -14.76 1.61
CA GLU A 278 14.27 -15.52 1.77
C GLU A 278 13.00 -14.74 1.40
N PRO A 279 12.81 -13.47 1.84
CA PRO A 279 11.61 -12.69 1.48
C PRO A 279 11.55 -12.33 0.00
N GLY A 280 12.71 -12.18 -0.66
CA GLY A 280 12.80 -11.93 -2.10
C GLY A 280 12.64 -13.20 -2.94
N GLY A 281 12.83 -14.36 -2.33
CA GLY A 281 12.64 -15.67 -2.94
C GLY A 281 13.46 -15.89 -4.19
N ALA A 282 12.92 -16.71 -5.09
CA ALA A 282 13.62 -17.13 -6.31
C ALA A 282 13.80 -16.00 -7.34
N GLU A 283 12.97 -14.94 -7.31
CA GLU A 283 13.11 -13.79 -8.20
C GLU A 283 14.30 -12.92 -7.80
N ALA A 284 14.40 -12.54 -6.52
CA ALA A 284 15.57 -11.80 -6.03
C ALA A 284 16.86 -12.60 -6.23
N THR A 285 16.82 -13.92 -6.00
CA THR A 285 17.97 -14.80 -6.25
C THR A 285 18.43 -14.73 -7.71
N ALA A 286 17.51 -14.74 -8.66
CA ALA A 286 17.83 -14.68 -10.09
C ALA A 286 18.40 -13.31 -10.48
N ASP A 287 17.76 -12.21 -10.04
CA ASP A 287 18.18 -10.85 -10.37
C ASP A 287 19.55 -10.51 -9.77
N ILE A 288 19.75 -10.81 -8.47
CA ILE A 288 21.02 -10.62 -7.78
C ILE A 288 22.09 -11.48 -8.46
N GLY A 289 21.78 -12.74 -8.76
CA GLY A 289 22.71 -13.64 -9.47
C GLY A 289 23.17 -13.09 -10.83
N TYR A 290 22.25 -12.53 -11.62
CA TYR A 290 22.61 -11.90 -12.89
C TYR A 290 23.38 -10.60 -12.73
N ALA A 291 22.98 -9.72 -11.81
CA ALA A 291 23.74 -8.52 -11.51
C ALA A 291 25.18 -8.86 -11.10
N MET A 292 25.36 -9.91 -10.29
CA MET A 292 26.66 -10.44 -9.89
C MET A 292 27.44 -11.02 -11.07
N ASP A 293 26.80 -11.79 -11.96
CA ASP A 293 27.45 -12.32 -13.15
C ASP A 293 27.89 -11.21 -14.11
N VAL A 294 27.06 -10.20 -14.35
CA VAL A 294 27.43 -9.04 -15.18
C VAL A 294 28.62 -8.27 -14.56
N TYR A 295 28.65 -8.11 -13.24
CA TYR A 295 29.69 -7.33 -12.56
C TYR A 295 31.03 -8.07 -12.46
N TRP A 296 31.01 -9.35 -12.08
CA TRP A 296 32.23 -10.13 -11.82
C TRP A 296 32.79 -10.79 -13.07
N LYS A 297 31.93 -11.24 -13.99
CA LYS A 297 32.29 -11.92 -15.23
C LYS A 297 32.17 -10.96 -16.41
N SER A 298 31.27 -11.24 -17.36
CA SER A 298 30.94 -10.42 -18.51
C SER A 298 29.42 -10.45 -18.76
N PRO A 299 28.85 -9.43 -19.43
CA PRO A 299 27.42 -9.43 -19.76
C PRO A 299 27.00 -10.60 -20.65
N GLU A 300 27.88 -11.04 -21.56
CA GLU A 300 27.61 -12.18 -22.46
C GLU A 300 27.52 -13.50 -21.70
N GLU A 301 28.39 -13.69 -20.69
CA GLU A 301 28.35 -14.87 -19.82
C GLU A 301 27.12 -14.85 -18.91
N ALA A 302 26.74 -13.67 -18.42
CA ALA A 302 25.51 -13.48 -17.63
C ALA A 302 24.25 -13.78 -18.45
N ASP A 303 24.17 -13.27 -19.69
CA ASP A 303 23.05 -13.53 -20.59
C ASP A 303 22.96 -15.03 -20.94
N LYS A 304 24.11 -15.68 -21.17
CA LYS A 304 24.17 -17.12 -21.41
C LYS A 304 23.71 -17.94 -20.19
N ALA A 305 24.05 -17.50 -18.97
CA ALA A 305 23.65 -18.15 -17.74
C ALA A 305 22.15 -17.94 -17.42
N ALA A 306 21.62 -16.74 -17.66
CA ALA A 306 20.24 -16.36 -17.38
C ALA A 306 19.24 -16.90 -18.42
N PHE A 307 19.60 -16.91 -19.71
CA PHE A 307 18.68 -17.21 -20.82
C PHE A 307 18.99 -18.51 -21.57
N GLY A 308 20.15 -19.13 -21.38
CA GLY A 308 20.46 -20.47 -21.87
C GLY A 308 20.38 -20.64 -23.40
N GLY A 309 21.41 -20.20 -24.11
CA GLY A 309 21.77 -20.68 -25.46
C GLY A 309 20.67 -20.62 -26.53
N GLY A 310 20.38 -19.41 -27.03
CA GLY A 310 19.65 -19.23 -28.29
C GLY A 310 18.49 -18.23 -28.26
N ALA A 311 18.75 -16.99 -27.86
CA ALA A 311 17.90 -15.86 -28.24
C ALA A 311 18.77 -14.63 -28.40
N GLN A 312 18.96 -14.22 -29.65
CA GLN A 312 19.61 -12.97 -30.02
C GLN A 312 18.71 -11.82 -29.54
N ALA A 313 19.31 -10.79 -28.94
CA ALA A 313 18.59 -9.58 -28.52
C ALA A 313 17.71 -9.07 -29.69
N PRO A 314 16.42 -8.75 -29.48
CA PRO A 314 15.57 -8.36 -30.59
C PRO A 314 16.02 -7.03 -31.16
N ALA A 315 16.28 -7.01 -32.47
CA ALA A 315 16.48 -5.79 -33.23
C ALA A 315 15.19 -4.94 -33.21
N ALA A 316 15.38 -3.62 -33.06
CA ALA A 316 14.31 -2.65 -33.05
C ALA A 316 13.52 -2.65 -34.36
N GLY A 317 12.18 -2.62 -34.27
CA GLY A 317 11.33 -2.13 -35.36
C GLY A 317 10.13 -3.00 -35.74
N GLU A 318 8.95 -2.40 -35.57
CA GLU A 318 7.71 -2.55 -36.36
C GLU A 318 6.62 -3.58 -36.00
N PRO A 319 5.33 -3.22 -36.28
CA PRO A 319 4.20 -3.56 -35.44
C PRO A 319 3.43 -4.80 -35.91
N ALA A 320 2.78 -5.49 -34.97
CA ALA A 320 1.95 -6.65 -35.26
C ALA A 320 0.64 -6.26 -35.97
N PRO A 321 0.24 -6.97 -37.05
CA PRO A 321 -1.01 -6.71 -37.77
C PRO A 321 -2.25 -7.18 -37.00
N ALA A 322 -3.37 -6.50 -37.26
CA ALA A 322 -4.66 -6.68 -36.60
C ALA A 322 -5.27 -8.09 -36.83
N PRO A 323 -5.90 -8.70 -35.80
CA PRO A 323 -6.58 -9.97 -35.99
C PRO A 323 -7.93 -9.80 -36.71
N ALA A 324 -8.12 -10.65 -37.73
CA ALA A 324 -9.34 -10.79 -38.53
C ALA A 324 -10.52 -11.39 -37.71
N PRO A 325 -11.77 -11.13 -38.14
CA PRO A 325 -12.95 -11.54 -37.40
C PRO A 325 -13.30 -13.01 -37.67
N ALA A 326 -13.81 -13.70 -36.66
CA ALA A 326 -14.47 -15.00 -36.83
C ALA A 326 -15.28 -15.34 -35.56
N PRO A 327 -16.21 -16.30 -35.63
CA PRO A 327 -17.28 -16.52 -36.60
C PRO A 327 -18.67 -16.25 -36.00
#